data_AF-A0A392T2B7-F1
#
_entry.id   AF-A0A392T2B7-F1
#
_cell.length_a   1.000
_cell.length_b   1.000
_cell.length_c   1.000
_cell.angle_alpha   90.00
_cell.angle_beta   90.00
_cell.angle_gamma   90.00
#
_symmetry.space_group_name_H-M   'P 1'
#
loop_
_entity.id
_entity.type
_entity.pdbx_description
1 polymer ?
#
loop_
_entity_poly.entity_id
_entity_poly.type
_entity_poly.pdbx_seq_one_letter_code
_entity_poly.pdbx_strand_id
1 'polypeptide(L)'
;MPLSIFKKLKSGEVKPTRMTLILADRSKVYPYGILEDVLVSDNDQIFPADFVIMDIEEDSEAPVLLGRPFLTTGKALIDMATGEVTFRM
;
A
#
# COMPACT_ATOMS: atom_id res chain seq x y z
N MET A 1 0.93 -3.61 2.56
CA MET A 1 0.40 -3.24 3.89
C MET A 1 0.68 -4.38 4.87
N PRO A 2 1.24 -4.11 6.05
CA PRO A 2 1.41 -5.08 7.12
C PRO A 2 0.08 -5.69 7.59
N LEU A 3 0.12 -6.99 7.94
CA LEU A 3 -1.05 -7.74 8.42
C LEU A 3 -1.60 -7.16 9.73
N SER A 4 -0.74 -6.59 10.59
CA SER A 4 -1.15 -5.91 11.82
C SER A 4 -2.09 -4.73 11.54
N ILE A 5 -1.77 -3.91 10.52
CA ILE A 5 -2.58 -2.75 10.12
C ILE A 5 -3.92 -3.22 9.54
N PHE A 6 -3.90 -4.22 8.66
CA PHE A 6 -5.13 -4.83 8.16
C PHE A 6 -6.06 -5.28 9.30
N LYS A 7 -5.52 -6.01 10.29
CA LYS A 7 -6.29 -6.46 11.46
C LYS A 7 -6.88 -5.30 12.28
N LYS A 8 -6.21 -4.15 12.33
CA LYS A 8 -6.71 -2.93 12.98
C LYS A 8 -7.84 -2.28 12.19
N LEU A 9 -7.77 -2.28 10.86
CA LEU A 9 -8.79 -1.70 9.97
C LEU A 9 -10.14 -2.43 10.05
N LYS A 10 -10.15 -3.72 10.42
CA LYS A 10 -11.35 -4.57 10.50
C LYS A 10 -12.21 -4.50 9.22
N SER A 11 -11.54 -4.35 8.07
CA SER A 11 -12.18 -3.98 6.81
C SER A 11 -11.97 -5.04 5.74
N GLY A 12 -13.04 -5.39 5.04
CA GLY A 12 -13.02 -6.26 3.85
C GLY A 12 -12.55 -7.69 4.10
N GLU A 13 -12.54 -8.46 3.02
CA GLU A 13 -11.98 -9.81 2.99
C GLU A 13 -10.66 -9.79 2.22
N VAL A 14 -9.64 -10.46 2.75
CA VAL A 14 -8.37 -10.61 2.05
C VAL A 14 -8.45 -11.82 1.13
N LYS A 15 -8.32 -11.57 -0.17
CA LYS A 15 -8.34 -12.61 -1.20
C LYS A 15 -6.98 -13.31 -1.28
N PRO A 16 -6.94 -14.65 -1.33
CA PRO A 16 -5.70 -15.38 -1.57
C PRO A 16 -5.05 -14.98 -2.90
N THR A 17 -3.73 -14.92 -2.93
CA THR A 17 -2.96 -14.63 -4.15
C THR A 17 -1.85 -15.63 -4.37
N ARG A 18 -1.50 -15.87 -5.64
CA ARG A 18 -0.31 -16.65 -6.04
C ARG A 18 0.92 -15.79 -6.27
N MET A 19 0.82 -14.49 -5.95
CA MET A 19 1.92 -13.55 -6.09
C MET A 19 3.13 -13.99 -5.24
N THR A 20 4.33 -13.76 -5.76
CA THR A 20 5.58 -13.85 -5.01
C THR A 20 6.32 -12.55 -5.20
N LEU A 21 6.78 -11.96 -4.10
CA LEU A 21 7.57 -10.73 -4.11
C LEU A 21 9.03 -11.06 -3.90
N ILE A 22 9.90 -10.35 -4.63
CA ILE A 22 11.35 -10.37 -4.42
C ILE A 22 11.71 -9.01 -3.83
N LEU A 23 12.26 -9.01 -2.62
CA LEU A 23 12.69 -7.77 -1.96
C LEU A 23 14.08 -7.34 -2.47
N ALA A 24 14.51 -6.14 -2.08
CA ALA A 24 15.81 -5.58 -2.50
C ALA A 24 17.00 -6.44 -2.03
N ASP A 25 16.87 -7.12 -0.89
CA ASP A 25 17.83 -8.09 -0.37
C ASP A 25 17.77 -9.46 -1.07
N ARG A 26 16.92 -9.59 -2.09
CA ARG A 26 16.63 -10.80 -2.88
C ARG A 26 15.90 -11.90 -2.12
N SER A 27 15.43 -11.63 -0.90
CA SER A 27 14.55 -12.55 -0.19
C SER A 27 13.22 -12.68 -0.93
N LYS A 28 12.61 -13.86 -0.81
CA LYS A 28 11.28 -14.17 -1.36
C LYS A 28 10.25 -14.01 -0.25
N VAL A 29 9.24 -13.18 -0.50
CA VAL A 29 8.10 -13.02 0.40
C VAL A 29 6.83 -13.44 -0.30
N TYR A 30 6.02 -14.21 0.42
CA TYR A 30 4.70 -14.65 -0.02
C TYR A 30 3.67 -13.78 0.70
N PRO A 31 2.91 -12.95 -0.03
CA PRO A 31 1.86 -12.15 0.59
C PRO A 31 0.81 -13.02 1.27
N TYR A 32 0.23 -12.50 2.35
CA TYR A 32 -0.93 -13.09 2.99
C TYR A 32 -2.16 -13.07 2.05
N GLY A 33 -2.28 -12.01 1.25
CA GLY A 33 -3.30 -11.90 0.20
C GLY A 33 -3.40 -10.49 -0.36
N ILE A 34 -4.52 -10.19 -1.01
CA ILE A 34 -4.84 -8.88 -1.56
C ILE A 34 -6.14 -8.40 -0.93
N LEU A 35 -6.14 -7.16 -0.44
CA LEU A 35 -7.33 -6.43 -0.06
C LEU A 35 -7.68 -5.49 -1.20
N GLU A 36 -8.85 -5.67 -1.79
CA GLU A 36 -9.31 -4.89 -2.94
C GLU A 36 -10.28 -3.77 -2.51
N ASP A 37 -10.46 -2.77 -3.37
CA ASP A 37 -11.48 -1.70 -3.24
C ASP A 37 -11.37 -0.85 -1.95
N VAL A 38 -10.15 -0.59 -1.48
CA VAL A 38 -9.91 0.27 -0.32
C VAL A 38 -9.94 1.74 -0.72
N LEU A 39 -10.72 2.54 0.00
CA LEU A 39 -10.72 3.99 -0.14
C LEU A 39 -9.62 4.60 0.74
N VAL A 40 -8.69 5.31 0.11
CA VAL A 40 -7.60 6.04 0.76
C VAL A 40 -7.90 7.53 0.68
N SER A 41 -7.97 8.19 1.83
CA SER A 41 -8.16 9.65 1.90
C SER A 41 -6.84 10.38 2.11
N ASP A 42 -6.57 11.41 1.30
CA ASP A 42 -5.48 12.37 1.51
C ASP A 42 -5.99 13.78 1.20
N ASN A 43 -5.85 14.73 2.12
CA ASN A 43 -6.18 16.16 1.94
C ASN A 43 -7.50 16.42 1.16
N ASP A 44 -8.61 15.84 1.65
CA ASP A 44 -9.96 15.91 1.08
C ASP A 44 -10.19 15.17 -0.26
N GLN A 45 -9.17 14.51 -0.80
CA GLN A 45 -9.29 13.62 -1.96
C GLN A 45 -9.44 12.16 -1.50
N ILE A 46 -10.21 11.37 -2.24
CA ILE A 46 -10.42 9.94 -1.99
C ILE A 46 -10.00 9.16 -3.22
N PHE A 47 -9.12 8.18 -3.03
CA PHE A 47 -8.58 7.33 -4.09
C PHE A 47 -8.94 5.87 -3.83
N PRO A 48 -9.45 5.14 -4.84
CA PRO A 48 -9.54 3.69 -4.77
C PRO A 48 -8.15 3.06 -4.89
N ALA A 49 -7.88 2.06 -4.06
CA ALA A 49 -6.61 1.35 -4.02
C ALA A 49 -6.80 -0.11 -3.63
N ASP A 50 -5.97 -0.97 -4.22
CA ASP A 50 -5.79 -2.34 -3.74
C ASP A 50 -4.47 -2.43 -2.96
N PHE A 51 -4.46 -3.26 -1.92
CA PHE A 51 -3.28 -3.48 -1.09
C PHE A 51 -2.88 -4.95 -1.07
N VAL A 52 -1.61 -5.20 -1.35
CA VAL A 52 -0.98 -6.48 -1.03
C VAL A 52 -0.75 -6.53 0.49
N ILE A 53 -1.36 -7.49 1.17
CA ILE A 53 -1.20 -7.72 2.61
C ILE A 53 -0.03 -8.67 2.85
N MET A 54 0.89 -8.29 3.73
CA MET A 54 2.09 -9.08 4.06
C MET A 54 2.18 -9.29 5.57
N ASP A 55 2.56 -10.49 6.01
CA ASP A 55 2.85 -10.77 7.41
C ASP A 55 4.30 -10.36 7.75
N ILE A 56 4.47 -9.05 7.92
CA ILE A 56 5.75 -8.40 8.23
C ILE A 56 5.56 -7.48 9.44
N GLU A 57 6.67 -7.12 10.09
CA GLU A 57 6.66 -6.12 11.15
C GLU A 57 6.19 -4.76 10.59
N GLU A 58 5.41 -4.07 11.42
CA GLU A 58 4.94 -2.72 11.14
C GLU A 58 6.07 -1.73 11.44
N ASP A 59 6.45 -0.96 10.42
CA ASP A 59 7.30 0.21 10.60
C ASP A 59 6.43 1.39 11.05
N SER A 60 6.75 2.00 12.19
CA SER A 60 5.98 3.12 12.73
C SER A 60 6.14 4.41 11.92
N GLU A 61 7.25 4.58 11.21
CA GLU A 61 7.51 5.76 10.38
C GLU A 61 6.92 5.59 8.97
N ALA A 62 6.98 4.37 8.43
CA ALA A 62 6.49 4.03 7.09
C ALA A 62 5.55 2.81 7.10
N PRO A 63 4.34 2.94 7.67
CA PRO A 63 3.45 1.81 7.89
C PRO A 63 2.93 1.14 6.60
N VAL A 64 2.91 1.86 5.47
CA VAL A 64 2.41 1.34 4.19
C VAL A 64 3.24 1.87 3.02
N LEU A 65 3.62 0.97 2.11
CA LEU A 65 4.25 1.33 0.83
C LEU A 65 3.19 1.62 -0.24
N LEU A 66 3.27 2.80 -0.84
CA LEU A 66 2.44 3.19 -1.99
C LEU A 66 3.14 2.82 -3.29
N GLY A 67 2.59 1.83 -3.98
CA GLY A 67 3.12 1.41 -5.28
C GLY A 67 2.87 2.43 -6.38
N ARG A 68 3.62 2.28 -7.48
CA ARG A 68 3.42 3.06 -8.72
C ARG A 68 1.98 3.05 -9.25
N PRO A 69 1.21 1.94 -9.18
CA PRO A 69 -0.19 1.96 -9.59
C PRO A 69 -1.03 3.01 -8.84
N PHE A 70 -0.93 3.05 -7.50
CA PHE A 70 -1.64 4.03 -6.69
C PHE A 70 -1.21 5.47 -7.00
N LEU A 71 0.11 5.70 -7.08
CA LEU A 71 0.67 7.00 -7.46
C LEU A 71 0.17 7.46 -8.84
N THR A 72 -0.03 6.51 -9.76
CA THR A 72 -0.59 6.80 -11.09
C THR A 72 -2.07 7.18 -10.99
N THR A 73 -2.86 6.45 -10.19
CA THR A 73 -4.29 6.75 -9.95
C THR A 73 -4.49 8.18 -9.48
N GLY A 74 -3.74 8.63 -8.47
CA GLY A 74 -3.84 9.99 -7.93
C GLY A 74 -3.11 11.07 -8.74
N LYS A 75 -2.52 10.73 -9.88
CA LYS A 75 -1.66 11.63 -10.68
C LYS A 75 -0.59 12.31 -9.82
N ALA A 76 0.10 11.50 -9.01
CA ALA A 76 1.08 11.97 -8.05
C ALA A 76 2.18 12.80 -8.74
N LEU A 77 2.47 13.96 -8.17
CA LEU A 77 3.76 14.62 -8.29
C LEU A 77 4.60 14.30 -7.07
N ILE A 78 5.89 14.07 -7.30
CA ILE A 78 6.85 13.83 -6.23
C ILE A 78 7.94 14.89 -6.37
N ASP A 79 8.04 15.76 -5.36
CA ASP A 79 9.20 16.64 -5.22
C ASP A 79 10.32 15.83 -4.56
N MET A 80 11.35 15.52 -5.33
CA MET A 80 12.47 14.70 -4.87
C MET A 80 13.40 15.44 -3.90
N ALA A 81 13.38 16.78 -3.90
CA ALA A 81 14.21 17.58 -3.02
C ALA A 81 13.60 17.70 -1.62
N THR A 82 12.28 17.88 -1.54
CA THR A 82 11.56 17.99 -0.26
C THR A 82 11.03 16.65 0.25
N GLY A 83 10.86 15.67 -0.63
CA GLY A 83 10.20 14.39 -0.32
C GLY A 83 8.67 14.49 -0.30
N GLU A 84 8.10 15.61 -0.72
CA GLU A 84 6.66 15.83 -0.72
C GLU A 84 5.99 15.13 -1.91
N VAL A 85 4.80 14.60 -1.65
CA VAL A 85 3.93 14.02 -2.67
C VAL A 85 2.65 14.83 -2.73
N THR A 86 2.22 15.21 -3.93
CA THR A 86 0.96 15.91 -4.16
C THR A 86 0.12 15.17 -5.19
N PHE A 87 -1.16 14.97 -4.91
CA PHE A 87 -2.11 14.36 -5.85
C PHE A 87 -2.92 15.45 -6.56
N ARG A 88 -3.14 15.26 -7.86
CA ARG A 88 -3.70 16.30 -8.76
C ARG A 88 -5.05 15.92 -9.36
N MET A 89 -5.76 14.99 -8.72
CA MET A 89 -7.04 14.50 -9.23
C MET A 89 -8.25 15.25 -8.66
#